data_AF-A0AAE3E0I2-F1
#
_entry.id   AF-A0AAE3E0I2-F1
#
_cell.length_a   1.000
_cell.length_b   1.000
_cell.length_c   1.000
_cell.angle_alpha   90.00
_cell.angle_beta   90.00
_cell.angle_gamma   90.00
#
_symmetry.space_group_name_H-M   'P 1'
#
loop_
_entity.id
_entity.type
_entity.pdbx_description
1 polymer ?
#
loop_
_entity_poly.entity_id
_entity_poly.type
_entity_poly.pdbx_seq_one_letter_code
_entity_poly.pdbx_strand_id
1 'polypeptide(L)'
;MIGSFIVLVISLFFIWKKRIKDDDMDNETLGVTIFIACVSLICLITFSLDIPCALRGGQEMYVNELPSYIGFGRFRRTITDNEELKHLNGCIWDAYEKYGNYHIRYTKITRIVLDIEKLD
;
A
#
# COMPACT_ATOMS: atom_id res chain seq x y z
N MET A 1 6.29 -0.48 -5.78
CA MET A 1 7.05 -1.40 -4.91
C MET A 1 6.23 -2.58 -4.40
N ILE A 2 5.02 -2.39 -3.85
CA ILE A 2 4.20 -3.50 -3.32
C ILE A 2 3.80 -4.52 -4.40
N GLY A 3 3.41 -4.07 -5.60
CA GLY A 3 3.01 -4.95 -6.70
C GLY A 3 4.12 -5.92 -7.15
N SER A 4 5.37 -5.43 -7.24
CA SER A 4 6.53 -6.27 -7.58
C SER A 4 6.81 -7.33 -6.52
N PHE A 5 6.57 -6.99 -5.24
CA PHE A 5 6.71 -7.90 -4.11
C PHE A 5 5.64 -9.00 -4.12
N ILE A 6 4.39 -8.64 -4.43
CA ILE A 6 3.29 -9.60 -4.60
C ILE A 6 3.60 -10.59 -5.73
N VAL A 7 4.11 -10.09 -6.87
CA VAL A 7 4.50 -10.94 -8.00
C VAL A 7 5.64 -11.89 -7.62
N LEU A 8 6.62 -11.44 -6.83
CA LEU A 8 7.70 -12.29 -6.31
C LEU A 8 7.18 -13.38 -5.37
N VAL A 9 6.26 -13.04 -4.46
CA VAL A 9 5.66 -14.01 -3.53
C VAL A 9 4.83 -15.05 -4.29
N ILE A 10 4.04 -14.61 -5.29
CA ILE A 10 3.24 -15.50 -6.13
C ILE A 10 4.13 -16.40 -6.99
N SER A 11 5.18 -15.85 -7.60
CA SER A 11 6.11 -16.64 -8.42
C SER A 11 6.91 -17.65 -7.58
N LEU A 12 7.35 -17.28 -6.37
CA LEU A 12 7.94 -18.20 -5.41
C LEU A 12 6.95 -19.30 -4.99
N PHE A 13 5.68 -18.97 -4.78
CA PHE A 13 4.62 -19.95 -4.50
C PHE A 13 4.43 -20.94 -5.67
N PHE A 14 4.39 -20.46 -6.91
CA PHE A 14 4.27 -21.32 -8.08
C PHE A 14 5.51 -22.21 -8.30
N ILE A 15 6.72 -21.68 -8.09
CA ILE A 15 7.96 -22.46 -8.16
C ILE A 15 7.97 -23.54 -7.08
N TRP A 16 7.56 -23.18 -5.87
CA TRP A 16 7.45 -24.10 -4.74
C TRP A 16 6.42 -25.21 -5.00
N LYS A 17 5.21 -24.84 -5.46
CA LYS A 17 4.17 -25.79 -5.88
C LYS A 17 4.65 -26.72 -7.00
N LYS A 18 5.43 -26.20 -7.95
CA LYS A 18 6.00 -27.01 -9.04
C LYS A 18 7.01 -28.01 -8.53
N ARG A 19 7.90 -27.63 -7.58
CA ARG A 19 8.84 -28.57 -6.95
C ARG A 19 8.16 -29.67 -6.14
N ILE A 20 7.12 -29.35 -5.37
CA ILE A 20 6.36 -30.37 -4.59
C ILE A 20 5.73 -31.41 -5.50
N LYS A 21 5.29 -31.01 -6.69
CA LYS A 21 4.70 -31.95 -7.64
C LYS A 21 5.72 -32.95 -8.20
N ASP A 22 7.01 -32.58 -8.21
CA ASP A 22 8.11 -33.42 -8.70
C ASP A 22 8.75 -34.27 -7.57
N ASP A 23 8.73 -33.79 -6.32
CA ASP A 23 9.17 -34.52 -5.12
C ASP A 23 7.96 -34.93 -4.27
N ASP A 24 7.54 -36.18 -4.39
CA ASP A 24 6.41 -36.85 -3.72
C ASP A 24 6.58 -36.83 -2.18
N MET A 25 6.40 -35.66 -1.56
CA MET A 25 6.67 -35.44 -0.15
C MET A 25 5.37 -35.27 0.64
N ASP A 26 5.17 -36.17 1.61
CA ASP A 26 4.14 -36.25 2.65
C ASP A 26 4.01 -35.00 3.57
N ASN A 27 4.44 -33.83 3.10
CA ASN A 27 4.63 -32.65 3.93
C ASN A 27 4.16 -31.34 3.26
N GLU A 28 3.15 -31.43 2.41
CA GLU A 28 2.46 -30.26 1.85
C GLU A 28 2.03 -29.27 2.95
N THR A 29 1.65 -29.78 4.13
CA THR A 29 1.15 -28.98 5.25
C THR A 29 2.23 -28.13 5.91
N LEU A 30 3.45 -28.66 6.16
CA LEU A 30 4.54 -27.84 6.71
C LEU A 30 4.97 -26.76 5.72
N GLY A 31 4.99 -27.10 4.44
CA GLY A 31 5.32 -26.17 3.38
C GLY A 31 4.38 -24.98 3.25
N VAL A 32 3.06 -25.25 3.24
CA VAL A 32 2.03 -24.20 3.26
C VAL A 32 2.12 -23.38 4.55
N THR A 33 2.40 -24.02 5.69
CA THR A 33 2.57 -23.33 6.97
C THR A 33 3.76 -22.37 6.96
N ILE A 34 4.91 -22.80 6.42
CA ILE A 34 6.10 -21.96 6.26
C ILE A 34 5.81 -20.79 5.31
N PHE A 35 5.07 -21.03 4.22
CA PHE A 35 4.69 -19.97 3.30
C PHE A 35 3.78 -18.92 3.96
N ILE A 36 2.75 -19.34 4.70
CA ILE A 36 1.87 -18.44 5.46
C ILE A 36 2.67 -17.67 6.52
N ALA A 37 3.61 -18.33 7.21
CA ALA A 37 4.49 -17.69 8.18
C ALA A 37 5.39 -16.63 7.52
N CYS A 38 5.96 -16.91 6.34
CA CYS A 38 6.77 -15.94 5.60
C CYS A 38 5.94 -14.73 5.14
N VAL A 39 4.75 -14.94 4.58
CA VAL A 39 3.86 -13.85 4.13
C VAL A 39 3.42 -12.99 5.31
N SER A 40 2.98 -13.61 6.41
CA SER A 40 2.58 -12.89 7.62
C SER A 40 3.75 -12.12 8.24
N LEU A 41 4.95 -12.68 8.27
CA LEU A 41 6.15 -12.00 8.78
C LEU A 41 6.52 -10.78 7.92
N ILE A 42 6.44 -10.88 6.59
CA ILE A 42 6.66 -9.73 5.70
C ILE A 42 5.61 -8.64 5.94
N CYS A 43 4.33 -9.00 6.03
CA CYS A 43 3.26 -8.06 6.35
C CYS A 43 3.52 -7.38 7.70
N LEU A 44 3.87 -8.14 8.74
CA LEU A 44 4.20 -7.61 10.06
C LEU A 44 5.40 -6.66 10.03
N ILE A 45 6.45 -6.94 9.24
CA ILE A 45 7.59 -6.03 9.05
C ILE A 45 7.12 -4.72 8.41
N THR A 46 6.30 -4.79 7.35
CA THR A 46 5.80 -3.56 6.70
C THR A 46 4.96 -2.72 7.65
N PHE A 47 4.06 -3.33 8.42
CA PHE A 47 3.24 -2.61 9.41
C PHE A 47 4.09 -2.07 10.57
N SER A 48 5.07 -2.83 11.07
CA SER A 48 5.93 -2.39 12.19
C SER A 48 6.87 -1.25 11.82
N LEU A 49 7.15 -1.02 10.53
CA LEU A 49 7.87 0.17 10.08
C LEU A 49 6.93 1.36 9.84
N ASP A 50 5.69 1.10 9.44
CA ASP A 50 4.71 2.14 9.11
C ASP A 50 4.03 2.73 10.36
N ILE A 51 3.78 1.91 11.39
CA ILE A 51 3.23 2.34 12.70
C ILE A 51 4.11 3.41 13.38
N PRO A 52 5.43 3.22 13.57
CA PRO A 52 6.27 4.26 14.17
C PRO A 52 6.42 5.48 13.25
N CYS A 53 6.31 5.31 11.92
CA CYS A 53 6.26 6.43 10.99
C CYS A 53 5.00 7.27 11.24
N ALA A 54 3.83 6.63 11.39
CA ALA A 54 2.58 7.32 11.70
C ALA A 54 2.62 8.00 13.09
N LEU A 55 3.17 7.32 14.10
CA LEU A 55 3.32 7.88 15.46
C LEU A 55 4.30 9.06 15.54
N ARG A 56 5.26 9.16 14.60
CA ARG A 56 6.18 10.31 14.48
C ARG A 56 5.60 11.46 13.66
N GLY A 57 4.32 11.41 13.28
CA GLY A 57 3.65 12.44 12.48
C GLY A 57 3.59 12.16 10.98
N GLY A 58 4.17 11.04 10.51
CA GLY A 58 4.19 10.67 9.10
C GLY A 58 5.23 11.44 8.28
N GLN A 59 5.12 11.32 6.96
CA GLN A 59 5.71 12.26 6.01
C GLN A 59 4.74 13.40 5.76
N GLU A 60 5.28 14.61 5.63
CA GLU A 60 4.54 15.84 5.42
C GLU A 60 4.70 16.31 3.98
N MET A 61 3.61 16.81 3.38
CA MET A 61 3.58 17.34 2.03
C MET A 61 2.64 18.54 1.97
N TYR A 62 3.07 19.59 1.29
CA TYR A 62 2.27 20.80 1.08
C TYR A 62 1.84 20.88 -0.38
N VAL A 63 0.55 21.02 -0.63
CA VAL A 63 -0.02 21.06 -1.98
C VAL A 63 -1.09 22.14 -2.08
N ASN A 64 -1.19 22.77 -3.25
CA ASN A 64 -2.16 23.85 -3.48
C ASN A 64 -3.39 23.38 -4.28
N GLU A 65 -3.35 22.14 -4.76
CA GLU A 65 -4.42 21.48 -5.51
C GLU A 65 -4.50 20.03 -5.09
N LEU A 66 -5.70 19.60 -4.69
CA LEU A 66 -6.00 18.20 -4.39
C LEU A 66 -6.44 17.46 -5.66
N PRO A 67 -6.22 16.14 -5.72
CA PRO A 67 -6.65 15.35 -6.85
C PRO A 67 -8.17 15.30 -6.97
N SER A 68 -8.67 14.91 -8.13
CA SER A 68 -10.09 14.58 -8.32
C SER A 68 -10.21 13.14 -8.80
N TYR A 69 -11.33 12.47 -8.50
CA TYR A 69 -11.59 11.16 -9.09
C TYR A 69 -12.34 11.27 -10.42
N ILE A 70 -11.95 10.44 -11.38
CA ILE A 70 -12.77 10.12 -12.56
C ILE A 70 -13.09 8.64 -12.56
N GLY A 71 -14.36 8.31 -12.79
CA GLY A 71 -14.85 6.94 -12.88
C GLY A 71 -16.02 6.66 -11.93
N PHE A 72 -16.67 5.51 -12.13
CA PHE A 72 -17.86 5.11 -11.38
C PHE A 72 -17.60 3.84 -10.55
N GLY A 73 -18.07 3.81 -9.31
CA GLY A 73 -17.93 2.65 -8.42
C GLY A 73 -16.47 2.28 -8.11
N ARG A 74 -16.11 1.01 -8.33
CA ARG A 74 -14.77 0.45 -8.03
C ARG A 74 -13.67 0.87 -9.02
N PHE A 75 -14.00 1.55 -10.11
CA PHE A 75 -13.06 2.00 -11.14
C PHE A 75 -12.76 3.50 -11.06
N ARG A 76 -12.66 4.05 -9.84
CA ARG A 76 -12.23 5.44 -9.64
C ARG A 76 -10.72 5.55 -9.88
N ARG A 77 -10.33 6.44 -10.77
CA ARG A 77 -8.93 6.81 -11.02
C ARG A 77 -8.68 8.21 -10.50
N THR A 78 -7.62 8.36 -9.71
CA THR A 78 -7.12 9.65 -9.24
C THR A 78 -6.52 10.44 -10.41
N ILE A 79 -6.97 11.67 -10.60
CA ILE A 79 -6.45 12.64 -11.57
C ILE A 79 -5.77 13.77 -10.83
N THR A 80 -4.48 13.90 -11.09
CA THR A 80 -3.61 14.94 -10.56
C THR A 80 -2.31 14.91 -11.36
N ASP A 81 -1.71 16.07 -11.56
CA ASP A 81 -0.37 16.20 -12.13
C ASP A 81 0.72 15.88 -11.10
N ASN A 82 0.35 15.80 -9.82
CA ASN A 82 1.27 15.46 -8.74
C ASN A 82 1.37 13.94 -8.57
N GLU A 83 2.51 13.37 -8.97
CA GLU A 83 2.76 11.92 -8.88
C GLU A 83 2.66 11.39 -7.44
N GLU A 84 3.05 12.16 -6.42
CA GLU A 84 2.99 11.70 -5.03
C GLU A 84 1.54 11.47 -4.59
N LEU A 85 0.66 12.45 -4.86
CA LEU A 85 -0.76 12.39 -4.51
C LEU A 85 -1.48 11.23 -5.21
N LYS A 86 -1.05 10.85 -6.42
CA LYS A 86 -1.62 9.73 -7.18
C LYS A 86 -1.44 8.38 -6.49
N HIS A 87 -0.41 8.27 -5.65
CA HIS A 87 -0.06 7.03 -4.96
C HIS A 87 -0.49 6.99 -3.49
N LEU A 88 -1.11 8.06 -3.00
CA LEU A 88 -1.68 8.08 -1.66
C LEU A 88 -2.97 7.26 -1.61
N ASN A 89 -3.13 6.53 -0.50
CA ASN A 89 -4.24 5.61 -0.26
C ASN A 89 -5.04 6.03 0.98
N GLY A 90 -6.28 5.55 1.09
CA GLY A 90 -7.09 5.74 2.31
C GLY A 90 -7.76 7.10 2.46
N CYS A 91 -7.68 7.97 1.45
CA CYS A 91 -8.38 9.26 1.42
C CYS A 91 -9.49 9.27 0.35
N ILE A 92 -10.48 10.14 0.53
CA ILE A 92 -11.50 10.46 -0.46
C ILE A 92 -11.32 11.93 -0.82
N TRP A 93 -10.65 12.22 -1.94
CA TRP A 93 -10.38 13.59 -2.37
C TRP A 93 -11.64 14.44 -2.60
N ASP A 94 -12.75 13.82 -3.03
CA ASP A 94 -14.04 14.50 -3.27
C ASP A 94 -14.63 15.15 -2.00
N ALA A 95 -14.13 14.81 -0.80
CA ALA A 95 -14.57 15.40 0.45
C ALA A 95 -13.98 16.80 0.72
N TYR A 96 -12.99 17.23 -0.06
CA TYR A 96 -12.25 18.47 0.14
C TYR A 96 -12.38 19.41 -1.06
N GLU A 97 -12.15 20.71 -0.87
CA GLU A 97 -12.12 21.66 -1.98
C GLU A 97 -10.91 21.40 -2.87
N LYS A 98 -11.14 21.37 -4.18
CA LYS A 98 -10.07 21.05 -5.15
C LYS A 98 -8.88 22.01 -5.07
N TYR A 99 -9.15 23.31 -4.89
CA TYR A 99 -8.14 24.35 -4.84
C TYR A 99 -8.05 24.90 -3.42
N GLY A 100 -6.85 24.90 -2.85
CA GLY A 100 -6.59 25.35 -1.49
C GLY A 100 -5.20 24.93 -1.06
N ASN A 101 -4.62 25.64 -0.10
CA ASN A 101 -3.35 25.23 0.48
C ASN A 101 -3.64 24.10 1.48
N TYR A 102 -3.04 22.94 1.27
CA TYR A 102 -3.23 21.77 2.11
C TYR A 102 -1.89 21.26 2.62
N HIS A 103 -1.91 20.84 3.87
CA HIS A 103 -0.88 20.07 4.52
C HIS A 103 -1.37 18.63 4.68
N ILE A 104 -0.68 17.69 4.04
CA ILE A 104 -1.04 16.28 4.03
C ILE A 104 0.02 15.49 4.78
N ARG A 105 -0.43 14.66 5.73
CA ARG A 105 0.40 13.68 6.42
C ARG A 105 0.08 12.29 5.94
N TYR A 106 1.10 11.51 5.64
CA TYR A 106 0.93 10.13 5.18
C TYR A 106 2.05 9.21 5.65
N THR A 107 1.80 7.91 5.62
CA THR A 107 2.81 6.92 6.00
C THR A 107 3.84 6.70 4.88
N LYS A 108 5.11 6.55 5.25
CA LYS A 108 6.21 6.48 4.26
C LYS A 108 6.13 5.26 3.33
N ILE A 109 5.73 4.09 3.86
CA ILE A 109 5.82 2.83 3.11
C ILE A 109 4.50 2.51 2.43
N THR A 110 3.39 2.51 3.18
CA THR A 110 2.08 2.15 2.61
C THR A 110 1.39 3.33 1.91
N ARG A 111 1.90 4.56 2.12
CA ARG A 111 1.35 5.80 1.56
C ARG A 111 -0.10 6.03 1.97
N ILE A 112 -0.48 5.53 3.14
CA ILE A 112 -1.82 5.76 3.70
C ILE A 112 -1.84 7.19 4.24
N VAL A 113 -2.84 7.96 3.81
CA VAL A 113 -3.09 9.30 4.36
C VAL A 113 -3.51 9.17 5.82
N LEU A 114 -2.79 9.88 6.68
CA LEU A 114 -3.04 9.97 8.11
C LEU A 114 -3.93 11.17 8.42
N ASP A 115 -3.64 12.31 7.79
CA ASP A 115 -4.33 13.56 8.04
C ASP A 115 -4.25 14.50 6.82
N ILE A 116 -5.26 15.35 6.65
CA ILE A 116 -5.33 16.40 5.63
C ILE A 116 -5.85 17.66 6.32
N GLU A 117 -4.98 18.65 6.45
CA GLU A 117 -5.28 19.94 7.06
C GLU A 117 -5.27 21.03 6.00
N LYS A 118 -6.31 21.87 5.96
CA LYS A 118 -6.34 23.05 5.09
C LYS A 118 -5.63 24.19 5.81
N LEU A 119 -4.68 24.82 5.12
CA LEU A 119 -3.98 26.01 5.56
C LEU A 119 -4.73 27.24 5.01
N ASP A 120 -5.04 28.19 5.90
CA ASP A 120 -5.66 29.48 5.55
C ASP A 120 -4.69 30.41 4.82
#